data_AF-A0A494Z985-F1
#
_entry.id   AF-A0A494Z985-F1
#
_cell.length_a   1.000
_cell.length_b   1.000
_cell.length_c   1.000
_cell.angle_alpha   90.00
_cell.angle_beta   90.00
_cell.angle_gamma   90.00
#
_symmetry.space_group_name_H-M   'P 1'
#
loop_
_entity.id
_entity.type
_entity.pdbx_description
1 polymer ?
#
loop_
_entity_poly.entity_id
_entity_poly.type
_entity_poly.pdbx_seq_one_letter_code
_entity_poly.pdbx_strand_id
1 'polypeptide(L)'
;MDEQFFTVQLEDGSEQRCKVIFTFDSDEHSYVLYSLVNDNNEESGDISALKYELDENGNMTNFTDIESEEEWDMVDEVMNTLIAEFDGAEDFFTISSEDDEEIVCEVLHRFKIEKYNKSYILYAYADQEEINEIFAAAYIAGEKGEVLELLPIETDEEWQYVEKELASLNNQ
;
A
#
# COMPACT_ATOMS: atom_id res chain seq x y z
N MET A 1 -2.10 16.16 8.96
CA MET A 1 -0.82 16.26 8.24
C MET A 1 -1.08 17.18 7.07
N ASP A 2 -0.25 18.19 6.85
CA ASP A 2 -0.40 19.06 5.68
C ASP A 2 -0.06 18.25 4.42
N GLU A 3 -1.00 18.18 3.48
CA GLU A 3 -0.78 17.54 2.19
C GLU A 3 0.11 18.44 1.34
N GLN A 4 1.35 17.99 1.09
CA GLN A 4 2.30 18.74 0.29
C GLN A 4 2.19 18.30 -1.17
N PHE A 5 2.02 19.26 -2.07
CA PHE A 5 1.96 19.02 -3.51
C PHE A 5 3.07 19.77 -4.20
N PHE A 6 3.59 19.20 -5.28
CA PHE A 6 4.50 19.87 -6.20
C PHE A 6 4.07 19.59 -7.64
N THR A 7 4.56 20.42 -8.56
CA THR A 7 4.35 20.24 -9.99
C THR A 7 5.69 20.00 -10.64
N VAL A 8 5.77 18.89 -11.38
CA VAL A 8 6.92 18.56 -12.21
C VAL A 8 6.58 18.87 -13.66
N GLN A 9 7.51 19.47 -14.38
CA GLN A 9 7.35 19.76 -15.80
C GLN A 9 7.94 18.58 -16.58
N LEU A 10 7.10 17.91 -17.35
CA LEU A 10 7.50 16.75 -18.15
C LEU A 10 8.26 17.20 -19.41
N GLU A 11 8.99 16.27 -20.04
CA GLU A 11 9.77 16.53 -21.25
C GLU A 11 8.91 17.02 -22.44
N ASP A 12 7.61 16.71 -22.46
CA ASP A 12 6.69 17.18 -23.49
C ASP A 12 6.20 18.63 -23.27
N GLY A 13 6.55 19.23 -22.13
CA GLY A 13 6.16 20.59 -21.74
C GLY A 13 4.85 20.68 -20.96
N SER A 14 4.19 19.55 -20.69
CA SER A 14 3.03 19.49 -19.80
C SER A 14 3.46 19.53 -18.32
N GLU A 15 2.61 20.10 -17.47
CA GLU A 15 2.81 20.14 -16.02
C GLU A 15 2.04 19.00 -15.38
N GLN A 16 2.74 18.09 -14.69
CA GLN A 16 2.16 17.01 -13.94
C GLN A 16 2.13 17.38 -12.45
N ARG A 17 0.95 17.29 -11.83
CA ARG A 17 0.78 17.51 -10.40
C ARG A 17 1.05 16.22 -9.64
N CYS A 18 1.85 16.34 -8.60
CA CYS A 18 2.29 15.23 -7.76
C CYS A 18 2.00 15.55 -6.29
N LYS A 19 1.56 14.52 -5.56
CA LYS A 19 1.36 14.60 -4.10
C LYS A 19 2.54 13.94 -3.41
N VAL A 20 3.18 14.66 -2.49
CA VAL A 20 4.29 14.14 -1.68
C VAL A 20 3.72 13.18 -0.64
N ILE A 21 4.20 11.94 -0.68
CA ILE A 21 3.88 10.91 0.31
C ILE A 21 4.89 10.98 1.44
N PHE A 22 6.18 11.01 1.10
CA PHE A 22 7.27 11.04 2.07
C PHE A 22 8.55 11.62 1.47
N THR A 23 9.40 12.21 2.29
CA THR A 23 10.72 12.70 1.87
C THR A 23 11.77 12.30 2.88
N PHE A 24 12.92 11.85 2.39
CA PHE A 24 14.05 11.46 3.22
C PHE A 24 15.37 11.94 2.61
N ASP A 25 16.36 12.15 3.47
CA ASP A 25 17.73 12.48 3.09
C ASP A 25 18.65 11.26 3.24
N SER A 26 19.53 11.06 2.26
CA SER A 26 20.70 10.19 2.35
C SER A 26 21.96 11.02 2.66
N ASP A 27 23.08 10.34 2.88
CA ASP A 27 24.38 10.98 3.08
C ASP A 27 24.80 11.88 1.92
N GLU A 28 24.29 11.65 0.70
CA GLU A 28 24.69 12.38 -0.52
C GLU A 28 23.54 13.15 -1.18
N HIS A 29 22.29 12.68 -1.11
CA HIS A 29 21.16 13.22 -1.88
C HIS A 29 19.84 13.18 -1.10
N SER A 30 18.87 14.01 -1.48
CA SER A 30 17.50 13.95 -0.93
C SER A 30 16.53 13.31 -1.92
N TYR A 31 15.63 12.47 -1.40
CA TYR A 31 14.68 11.67 -2.18
C TYR A 31 13.25 11.96 -1.74
N VAL A 32 12.35 12.06 -2.71
CA VAL A 32 10.92 12.26 -2.51
C VAL A 32 10.14 11.12 -3.13
N LEU A 33 9.26 10.53 -2.34
CA LEU A 33 8.23 9.59 -2.76
C LEU A 33 6.93 10.36 -3.00
N TYR A 34 6.34 10.18 -4.18
CA TYR A 34 5.15 10.92 -4.60
C TYR A 34 4.19 10.05 -5.40
N SER A 35 2.91 10.43 -5.38
CA SER A 35 1.87 9.84 -6.23
C SER A 35 1.41 10.85 -7.28
N LEU A 36 1.08 10.35 -8.47
CA LEU A 36 0.52 11.15 -9.54
C LEU A 36 -0.94 11.49 -9.24
N VAL A 37 -1.28 12.76 -9.38
CA VAL A 37 -2.64 13.26 -9.16
C VAL A 37 -3.25 13.60 -10.51
N ASN A 38 -4.37 12.96 -10.81
CA ASN A 38 -5.15 13.22 -12.01
C ASN A 38 -5.90 14.57 -11.90
N ASP A 39 -6.45 15.06 -13.02
CA ASP A 39 -7.23 16.31 -13.06
C ASP A 39 -8.42 16.33 -12.09
N ASN A 40 -8.95 15.14 -11.75
CA ASN A 40 -10.03 14.97 -10.76
C ASN A 40 -9.54 15.06 -9.31
N ASN A 41 -8.26 15.35 -9.08
CA ASN A 41 -7.62 15.31 -7.76
C ASN A 41 -7.65 13.91 -7.12
N GLU A 42 -7.75 12.87 -7.94
CA GLU A 42 -7.65 11.46 -7.56
C GLU A 42 -6.20 11.00 -7.73
N GLU A 43 -5.68 10.32 -6.71
CA GLU A 43 -4.33 9.74 -6.71
C GLU A 43 -4.36 8.46 -7.54
N SER A 44 -3.38 8.26 -8.43
CA SER A 44 -3.31 7.08 -9.31
C SER A 44 -3.07 5.77 -8.54
N GLY A 45 -2.66 5.85 -7.27
CA GLY A 45 -2.19 4.70 -6.48
C GLY A 45 -0.73 4.33 -6.75
N ASP A 46 -0.19 4.67 -7.92
CA ASP A 46 1.22 4.46 -8.26
C ASP A 46 2.15 5.43 -7.49
N ILE A 47 3.00 4.87 -6.63
CA ILE A 47 4.06 5.61 -5.92
C ILE A 47 5.34 5.60 -6.76
N SER A 48 5.87 6.79 -7.03
CA SER A 48 7.15 7.01 -7.72
C SER A 48 8.15 7.73 -6.83
N ALA A 49 9.44 7.63 -7.18
CA ALA A 49 10.53 8.27 -6.45
C ALA A 49 11.39 9.14 -7.36
N LEU A 50 11.79 10.31 -6.86
CA LEU A 50 12.71 11.23 -7.53
C LEU A 50 13.73 11.80 -6.54
N LYS A 51 14.89 12.19 -7.05
CA LYS A 51 15.84 13.03 -6.32
C LYS A 51 15.39 14.47 -6.36
N TYR A 52 15.61 15.21 -5.29
CA TYR A 52 15.40 16.66 -5.23
C TYR A 52 16.54 17.34 -4.45
N GLU A 53 16.66 18.65 -4.65
CA GLU A 53 17.52 19.53 -3.86
C GLU A 53 16.67 20.59 -3.17
N LEU A 54 17.14 21.11 -2.03
CA LEU A 54 16.50 22.22 -1.34
C LEU A 54 17.14 23.54 -1.76
N ASP A 55 16.32 24.48 -2.24
CA ASP A 55 16.75 25.86 -2.50
C ASP A 55 17.05 26.62 -1.18
N GLU A 56 17.64 27.82 -1.26
CA GLU A 56 17.91 28.72 -0.11
C GLU A 56 16.67 29.00 0.76
N ASN A 57 15.46 28.84 0.20
CA ASN A 57 14.20 29.01 0.91
C ASN A 57 13.63 27.70 1.49
N GLY A 58 14.33 26.57 1.35
CA GLY A 58 13.87 25.25 1.79
C GLY A 58 12.79 24.63 0.90
N ASN A 59 12.67 25.07 -0.36
CA ASN A 59 11.75 24.51 -1.33
C ASN A 59 12.42 23.42 -2.16
N MET A 60 11.69 22.34 -2.45
CA MET A 60 12.15 21.26 -3.33
C MET A 60 12.31 21.78 -4.77
N THR A 61 13.50 21.63 -5.33
CA THR A 61 13.88 22.03 -6.67
C THR A 61 14.79 20.97 -7.29
N ASN A 62 15.13 21.14 -8.57
CA ASN A 62 16.04 20.27 -9.32
C ASN A 62 15.69 18.77 -9.24
N PHE A 63 14.45 18.43 -9.62
CA PHE A 63 14.00 17.03 -9.64
C PHE A 63 14.74 16.23 -10.71
N THR A 64 15.33 15.10 -10.33
CA THR A 64 16.06 14.20 -11.24
C THR A 64 15.71 12.74 -10.99
N ASP A 65 15.74 11.95 -12.06
CA ASP A 65 15.48 10.52 -11.99
C ASP A 65 16.57 9.76 -11.24
N ILE A 66 16.18 8.61 -10.67
CA ILE A 66 17.08 7.68 -10.02
C ILE A 66 17.53 6.66 -11.06
N GLU A 67 18.82 6.67 -11.41
CA GLU A 67 19.38 5.78 -12.42
C GLU A 67 20.24 4.66 -11.81
N SER A 68 20.66 4.79 -10.55
CA SER A 68 21.55 3.83 -9.89
C SER A 68 20.77 2.76 -9.12
N GLU A 69 21.18 1.50 -9.24
CA GLU A 69 20.62 0.38 -8.44
C GLU A 69 20.80 0.61 -6.93
N GLU A 70 21.93 1.19 -6.50
CA GLU A 70 22.19 1.47 -5.08
C GLU A 70 21.19 2.50 -4.51
N GLU A 71 20.79 3.47 -5.31
CA GLU A 71 19.79 4.47 -4.91
C GLU A 71 18.40 3.87 -4.87
N TRP A 72 18.09 3.00 -5.84
CA TRP A 72 16.83 2.25 -5.85
C TRP A 72 16.71 1.31 -4.66
N ASP A 73 17.78 0.63 -4.25
CA ASP A 73 17.80 -0.24 -3.07
C ASP A 73 17.41 0.53 -1.80
N MET A 74 17.98 1.73 -1.61
CA MET A 74 17.61 2.62 -0.49
C MET A 74 16.15 3.08 -0.56
N VAL A 75 15.69 3.49 -1.75
CA VAL A 75 14.29 3.89 -1.96
C VAL A 75 13.35 2.73 -1.69
N ASP A 76 13.68 1.51 -2.11
CA ASP A 76 12.88 0.31 -1.90
C ASP A 76 12.80 -0.03 -0.40
N GLU A 77 13.90 0.09 0.36
CA GLU A 77 13.87 -0.09 1.82
C GLU A 77 12.93 0.92 2.51
N VAL A 78 13.01 2.20 2.14
CA VAL A 78 12.13 3.24 2.67
C VAL A 78 10.69 3.03 2.20
N MET A 79 10.48 2.63 0.95
CA MET A 79 9.17 2.35 0.39
C MET A 79 8.52 1.15 1.07
N ASN A 80 9.23 0.04 1.27
CA ASN A 80 8.73 -1.12 2.01
C ASN A 80 8.39 -0.76 3.45
N THR A 81 9.21 0.08 4.09
CA THR A 81 8.92 0.58 5.45
C THR A 81 7.69 1.46 5.46
N LEU A 82 7.56 2.37 4.48
CA LEU A 82 6.38 3.21 4.33
C LEU A 82 5.14 2.41 4.00
N ILE A 83 5.21 1.46 3.08
CA ILE A 83 4.11 0.54 2.79
C ILE A 83 3.76 -0.18 4.08
N ALA A 84 4.71 -0.74 4.82
CA ALA A 84 4.43 -1.37 6.12
C ALA A 84 3.86 -0.41 7.18
N GLU A 85 4.21 0.88 7.16
CA GLU A 85 3.70 1.93 8.07
C GLU A 85 2.35 2.54 7.62
N PHE A 86 2.09 2.58 6.31
CA PHE A 86 0.92 3.17 5.65
C PHE A 86 -0.06 2.11 5.11
N ASP A 87 0.20 0.81 5.33
CA ASP A 87 -0.57 -0.34 4.84
C ASP A 87 -1.99 -0.42 5.41
N GLY A 88 -2.79 0.52 4.96
CA GLY A 88 -4.24 0.56 5.03
C GLY A 88 -4.81 1.11 3.71
N ALA A 89 -4.17 0.83 2.57
CA ALA A 89 -4.65 1.27 1.25
C ALA A 89 -4.62 0.12 0.23
N GLU A 90 -5.78 -0.54 0.09
CA GLU A 90 -6.24 -1.34 -1.05
C GLU A 90 -5.41 -2.59 -1.43
N ASP A 91 -5.21 -3.49 -0.48
CA ASP A 91 -4.81 -4.88 -0.73
C ASP A 91 -5.97 -5.60 -1.49
N PHE A 92 -6.03 -5.56 -2.82
CA PHE A 92 -6.89 -6.50 -3.56
C PHE A 92 -6.11 -7.77 -3.89
N PHE A 93 -6.74 -8.93 -3.74
CA PHE A 93 -6.15 -10.21 -4.16
C PHE A 93 -7.16 -11.03 -4.95
N THR A 94 -6.65 -11.92 -5.81
CA THR A 94 -7.48 -12.80 -6.64
C THR A 94 -7.42 -14.21 -6.10
N ILE A 95 -8.58 -14.83 -5.89
CA ILE A 95 -8.69 -16.24 -5.55
C ILE A 95 -9.25 -17.01 -6.74
N SER A 96 -8.67 -18.17 -7.04
CA SER A 96 -9.23 -19.13 -7.98
C SER A 96 -10.12 -20.12 -7.22
N SER A 97 -11.43 -20.07 -7.50
CA SER A 97 -12.40 -21.00 -6.91
C SER A 97 -12.35 -22.39 -7.58
N GLU A 98 -12.98 -23.40 -6.98
CA GLU A 98 -13.05 -24.79 -7.51
C GLU A 98 -13.68 -24.89 -8.92
N ASP A 99 -14.45 -23.88 -9.33
CA ASP A 99 -15.10 -23.78 -10.64
C ASP A 99 -14.24 -23.09 -11.72
N ASP A 100 -12.94 -22.85 -11.47
CA ASP A 100 -12.01 -22.11 -12.36
C ASP A 100 -12.39 -20.62 -12.54
N GLU A 101 -13.26 -20.10 -11.66
CA GLU A 101 -13.63 -18.68 -11.61
C GLU A 101 -12.62 -17.89 -10.76
N GLU A 102 -12.10 -16.80 -11.32
CA GLU A 102 -11.23 -15.83 -10.65
C GLU A 102 -12.08 -14.77 -9.95
N ILE A 103 -12.03 -14.74 -8.62
CA ILE A 103 -12.79 -13.79 -7.82
C ILE A 103 -11.82 -12.75 -7.24
N VAL A 104 -12.06 -11.47 -7.56
CA VAL A 104 -11.31 -10.35 -6.98
C VAL A 104 -11.89 -10.03 -5.61
N CYS A 105 -11.02 -10.02 -4.61
CA CYS A 105 -11.35 -9.78 -3.22
C CYS A 105 -10.61 -8.53 -2.73
N GLU A 106 -11.31 -7.65 -2.03
CA GLU A 106 -10.76 -6.50 -1.32
C GLU A 106 -10.39 -6.91 0.10
N VAL A 107 -9.14 -6.70 0.51
CA VAL A 107 -8.69 -6.93 1.88
C VAL A 107 -9.05 -5.71 2.71
N LEU A 108 -9.89 -5.96 3.70
CA LEU A 108 -10.33 -4.95 4.65
C LEU A 108 -9.35 -4.81 5.81
N HIS A 109 -8.70 -5.91 6.24
CA HIS A 109 -7.78 -5.90 7.36
C HIS A 109 -6.90 -7.15 7.39
N ARG A 110 -5.66 -7.01 7.87
CA ARG A 110 -4.71 -8.12 8.05
C ARG A 110 -4.06 -8.06 9.43
N PHE A 111 -3.99 -9.21 10.10
CA PHE A 111 -3.41 -9.29 11.44
C PHE A 111 -2.75 -10.65 11.67
N LYS A 112 -1.76 -10.70 12.57
CA LYS A 112 -1.09 -11.94 12.96
C LYS A 112 -1.41 -12.31 14.39
N ILE A 113 -1.68 -13.58 14.64
CA ILE A 113 -1.84 -14.09 15.99
C ILE A 113 -0.55 -14.83 16.38
N GLU A 114 0.28 -14.19 17.22
CA GLU A 114 1.57 -14.75 17.66
C GLU A 114 1.43 -16.12 18.33
N LYS A 115 0.30 -16.38 19.01
CA LYS A 115 0.00 -17.67 19.64
C LYS A 115 0.00 -18.84 18.63
N TYR A 116 -0.50 -18.60 17.43
CA TYR A 116 -0.56 -19.59 16.35
C TYR A 116 0.58 -19.41 15.35
N ASN A 117 1.30 -18.29 15.43
CA ASN A 117 2.30 -17.87 14.44
C ASN A 117 1.72 -17.93 13.01
N LYS A 118 0.44 -17.54 12.89
CA LYS A 118 -0.32 -17.49 11.64
C LYS A 118 -0.80 -16.06 11.38
N SER A 119 -0.86 -15.71 10.10
CA SER A 119 -1.46 -14.47 9.63
C SER A 119 -2.91 -14.72 9.21
N TYR A 120 -3.77 -13.75 9.45
CA TYR A 120 -5.20 -13.78 9.21
C TYR A 120 -5.57 -12.54 8.40
N ILE A 121 -6.53 -12.73 7.51
CA ILE A 121 -6.97 -11.71 6.56
C ILE A 121 -8.48 -11.66 6.56
N LEU A 122 -9.00 -10.44 6.61
CA LEU A 122 -10.42 -10.11 6.47
C LEU A 122 -10.60 -9.49 5.10
N TYR A 123 -11.50 -10.04 4.29
CA TYR A 123 -11.70 -9.61 2.92
C TYR A 123 -13.16 -9.65 2.50
N ALA A 124 -13.53 -8.87 1.50
CA ALA A 124 -14.86 -8.88 0.88
C ALA A 124 -14.74 -9.08 -0.63
N TYR A 125 -15.82 -9.53 -1.28
CA TYR A 125 -15.83 -9.66 -2.74
C TYR A 125 -15.99 -8.28 -3.39
N ALA A 126 -15.02 -7.92 -4.24
CA ALA A 126 -15.02 -6.64 -4.94
C ALA A 126 -16.05 -6.58 -6.09
N ASP A 127 -16.61 -7.72 -6.49
CA ASP A 127 -17.62 -7.81 -7.56
C ASP A 127 -19.01 -7.32 -7.13
N GLN A 128 -19.24 -7.11 -5.83
CA GLN A 128 -20.53 -6.65 -5.32
C GLN A 128 -20.57 -5.13 -5.21
N GLU A 129 -21.62 -4.49 -5.77
CA GLU A 129 -21.85 -3.03 -5.66
C GLU A 129 -21.95 -2.55 -4.19
N GLU A 130 -22.22 -3.46 -3.25
CA GLU A 130 -22.25 -3.20 -1.81
C GLU A 130 -21.51 -4.32 -1.08
N ILE A 131 -20.63 -3.97 -0.14
CA ILE A 131 -19.91 -4.93 0.72
C ILE A 131 -20.93 -5.53 1.69
N ASN A 132 -21.57 -6.64 1.28
CA ASN A 132 -22.61 -7.28 2.08
C ASN A 132 -22.06 -8.31 3.07
N GLU A 133 -20.93 -8.96 2.77
CA GLU A 133 -20.36 -10.03 3.58
C GLU A 133 -18.83 -9.93 3.65
N ILE A 134 -18.31 -9.95 4.88
CA ILE A 134 -16.87 -9.98 5.15
C ILE A 134 -16.49 -11.42 5.46
N PHE A 135 -15.52 -11.92 4.71
CA PHE A 135 -14.91 -13.23 4.89
C PHE A 135 -13.64 -13.12 5.73
N ALA A 136 -13.32 -14.20 6.42
CA ALA A 136 -12.10 -14.33 7.20
C ALA A 136 -11.41 -15.64 6.87
N ALA A 137 -10.12 -15.57 6.60
CA ALA A 137 -9.28 -16.73 6.36
C ALA A 137 -7.91 -16.54 7.02
N ALA A 138 -7.23 -17.64 7.33
CA ALA A 138 -5.79 -17.58 7.56
C ALA A 138 -5.09 -17.48 6.20
N TYR A 139 -3.91 -16.86 6.15
CA TYR A 139 -3.15 -16.79 4.90
C TYR A 139 -1.65 -17.00 5.12
N ILE A 140 -0.99 -17.47 4.06
CA ILE A 140 0.46 -17.54 3.98
C ILE A 140 0.94 -16.29 3.27
N ALA A 141 1.65 -15.42 4.01
CA ALA A 141 2.33 -14.27 3.44
C ALA A 141 3.60 -14.73 2.69
N GLY A 142 3.78 -14.25 1.46
CA GLY A 142 5.02 -14.45 0.69
C GLY A 142 6.18 -13.59 1.20
N GLU A 143 7.33 -13.70 0.52
CA GLU A 143 8.54 -12.93 0.87
C GLU A 143 8.32 -11.41 0.82
N LYS A 144 7.33 -10.96 0.04
CA LYS A 144 6.95 -9.56 -0.13
C LYS A 144 5.64 -9.18 0.56
N GLY A 145 5.12 -10.03 1.46
CA GLY A 145 3.85 -9.76 2.16
C GLY A 145 2.59 -10.13 1.38
N GLU A 146 2.72 -10.58 0.13
CA GLU A 146 1.62 -11.02 -0.74
C GLU A 146 0.86 -12.24 -0.19
N VAL A 147 -0.43 -12.35 -0.50
CA VAL A 147 -1.26 -13.50 -0.13
C VAL A 147 -0.97 -14.68 -1.07
N LEU A 148 -0.16 -15.64 -0.63
CA LEU A 148 0.18 -16.83 -1.43
C LEU A 148 -0.93 -17.88 -1.43
N GLU A 149 -1.50 -18.16 -0.26
CA GLU A 149 -2.50 -19.21 -0.08
C GLU A 149 -3.43 -18.89 1.08
N LEU A 150 -4.73 -19.09 0.87
CA LEU A 150 -5.74 -19.02 1.92
C LEU A 150 -5.92 -20.38 2.60
N LEU A 151 -6.00 -20.35 3.92
CA LEU A 151 -6.18 -21.51 4.77
C LEU A 151 -7.48 -21.36 5.58
N PRO A 152 -8.26 -22.44 5.72
CA PRO A 152 -9.46 -22.42 6.54
C PRO A 152 -9.11 -22.24 8.03
N ILE A 153 -9.99 -21.55 8.75
CA ILE A 153 -9.89 -21.38 10.20
C ILE A 153 -10.63 -22.54 10.86
N GLU A 154 -9.88 -23.46 11.46
CA GLU A 154 -10.42 -24.73 11.97
C GLU A 154 -10.81 -24.69 13.46
N THR A 155 -10.35 -23.70 14.23
CA THR A 155 -10.59 -23.67 15.68
C THR A 155 -11.46 -22.50 16.13
N ASP A 156 -12.36 -22.77 17.08
CA ASP A 156 -13.20 -21.74 17.72
C ASP A 156 -12.36 -20.63 18.35
N GLU A 157 -11.21 -20.96 18.95
CA GLU A 157 -10.32 -19.95 19.54
C GLU A 157 -9.81 -18.96 18.48
N GLU A 158 -9.42 -19.42 17.29
CA GLU A 158 -9.01 -18.55 16.19
C GLU A 158 -10.17 -17.64 15.75
N TRP A 159 -11.38 -18.19 15.62
CA TRP A 159 -12.58 -17.43 15.29
C TRP A 159 -12.88 -16.32 16.31
N GLN A 160 -12.71 -16.57 17.61
CA GLN A 160 -12.94 -15.54 18.62
C GLN A 160 -12.04 -14.32 18.45
N TYR A 161 -10.81 -14.48 17.96
CA TYR A 161 -9.92 -13.35 17.68
C TYR A 161 -10.35 -12.60 16.42
N VAL A 162 -10.71 -13.34 15.37
CA VAL A 162 -11.22 -12.78 14.11
C VAL A 162 -12.49 -11.96 14.35
N GLU A 163 -13.46 -12.52 15.08
CA GLU A 163 -14.70 -11.83 15.42
C GLU A 163 -14.44 -10.54 16.22
N LYS A 164 -13.41 -10.54 17.07
CA LYS A 164 -13.03 -9.36 17.85
C LYS A 164 -12.47 -8.25 16.95
N GLU A 165 -11.61 -8.58 15.99
CA GLU A 165 -11.08 -7.62 15.02
C GLU A 165 -12.20 -7.11 14.10
N LEU A 166 -13.08 -8.00 13.60
CA LEU A 166 -14.27 -7.64 12.82
C LEU A 166 -15.21 -6.70 13.56
N ALA A 167 -15.46 -6.96 14.85
CA ALA A 167 -16.29 -6.09 15.68
C ALA A 167 -15.66 -4.71 15.90
N SER A 168 -14.33 -4.59 15.79
CA SER A 168 -13.62 -3.32 15.83
C SER A 168 -13.79 -2.55 14.52
N LEU A 169 -13.75 -3.23 13.38
CA LEU A 169 -13.95 -2.62 12.04
C LEU A 169 -15.38 -2.11 11.85
N ASN A 170 -16.39 -2.88 12.27
CA ASN A 170 -17.81 -2.52 12.08
C ASN A 170 -18.31 -1.43 13.06
N ASN A 171 -17.50 -1.00 14.03
CA ASN A 171 -17.86 0.04 15.01
C ASN A 171 -17.22 1.41 14.72
N GLN A 172 -16.55 1.58 13.57
CA GLN A 172 -15.88 2.83 13.21
C GLN A 172 -16.69 3.67 12.22
#